data_AF-A0A5D2W355-F1
#
_entry.id   AF-A0A5D2W355-F1
#
_cell.length_a   1.000
_cell.length_b   1.000
_cell.length_c   1.000
_cell.angle_alpha   90.00
_cell.angle_beta   90.00
_cell.angle_gamma   90.00
#
_symmetry.space_group_name_H-M   'P 1'
#
loop_
_entity.id
_entity.type
_entity.pdbx_description
1 polymer ?
#
loop_
_entity_poly.entity_id
_entity_poly.type
_entity_poly.pdbx_seq_one_letter_code
_entity_poly.pdbx_strand_id
1 'polypeptide(L)'
;MLVLEMVGRRKNWNAFANHTSQIYFPSWIYDRLDQGEDMELGDISDDEKVMLRKMIITAFWCIQLLSSDRPSMNKVLKMLESNVELLEMPPKPFH
;
A
#
# COMPACT_ATOMS: atom_id res chain seq x y z
N MET A 1 -4.60 -8.87 -0.03
CA MET A 1 -5.57 -7.96 -0.68
C MET A 1 -5.13 -7.68 -2.11
N LEU A 2 -6.07 -7.65 -3.06
CA LEU A 2 -5.79 -7.54 -4.51
C LEU A 2 -5.03 -6.28 -4.91
N VAL A 3 -5.37 -5.11 -4.36
CA VAL A 3 -4.69 -3.85 -4.71
C VAL A 3 -3.18 -3.92 -4.45
N LEU A 4 -2.76 -4.49 -3.33
CA LEU A 4 -1.34 -4.67 -3.02
C LEU A 4 -0.67 -5.70 -3.94
N GLU A 5 -1.38 -6.72 -4.41
CA GLU A 5 -0.83 -7.67 -5.40
C GLU A 5 -0.64 -7.02 -6.77
N MET A 6 -1.57 -6.14 -7.16
CA MET A 6 -1.48 -5.37 -8.41
C MET A 6 -0.29 -4.40 -8.37
N VAL A 7 -0.14 -3.65 -7.27
CA VAL A 7 0.99 -2.75 -7.05
C VAL A 7 2.31 -3.54 -7.07
N GLY A 8 2.42 -4.58 -6.24
CA GLY A 8 3.66 -5.35 -6.10
C GLY A 8 3.99 -6.26 -7.28
N ARG A 9 3.04 -6.46 -8.21
CA ARG A 9 3.11 -7.43 -9.32
C ARG A 9 3.52 -8.84 -8.85
N ARG A 10 3.15 -9.18 -7.62
CA ARG A 10 3.49 -10.43 -6.92
C ARG A 10 2.41 -10.75 -5.91
N LYS A 11 2.38 -12.01 -5.48
CA LYS A 11 1.52 -12.41 -4.36
C LYS A 11 1.97 -11.74 -3.07
N ASN A 12 0.99 -11.44 -2.21
CA ASN A 12 1.26 -10.79 -0.91
C ASN A 12 2.19 -11.64 -0.04
N TRP A 13 2.07 -12.96 -0.14
CA TRP A 13 2.94 -13.92 0.51
C TRP A 13 3.84 -14.59 -0.53
N ASN A 14 5.14 -14.61 -0.26
CA ASN A 14 6.13 -15.34 -1.06
C ASN A 14 7.20 -15.95 -0.14
N ALA A 15 7.09 -17.26 0.10
CA ALA A 15 8.04 -18.01 0.94
C ALA A 15 9.47 -18.08 0.34
N PHE A 16 9.62 -17.80 -0.96
CA PHE A 16 10.89 -17.87 -1.68
C PHE A 16 11.49 -16.49 -1.96
N ALA A 17 11.08 -15.46 -1.21
CA ALA A 17 11.65 -14.12 -1.36
C ALA A 17 13.14 -14.09 -0.95
N ASN A 18 13.96 -13.33 -1.68
CA ASN A 18 15.40 -13.22 -1.43
C ASN A 18 15.74 -12.65 -0.04
N HIS A 19 14.87 -11.78 0.48
CA HIS A 19 15.00 -11.18 1.80
C HIS A 19 13.78 -11.55 2.65
N THR A 20 14.02 -11.87 3.92
CA THR A 20 12.97 -12.23 4.89
C THR A 20 11.94 -11.11 5.05
N SER A 21 12.37 -9.85 5.00
CA SER A 21 11.49 -8.68 5.04
C SER A 21 10.47 -8.68 3.91
N GLN A 22 10.79 -9.26 2.75
CA GLN A 22 9.93 -9.31 1.57
C GLN A 22 9.01 -10.54 1.52
N ILE A 23 9.07 -11.46 2.49
CA ILE A 23 8.19 -12.64 2.51
C ILE A 23 6.72 -12.21 2.52
N TYR A 24 6.41 -11.18 3.30
CA TYR A 24 5.10 -10.56 3.37
C TYR A 24 5.13 -9.14 2.80
N PHE A 25 4.74 -9.02 1.54
CA PHE A 25 4.78 -7.79 0.76
C PHE A 25 4.06 -6.60 1.45
N PRO A 26 2.86 -6.76 2.06
CA PRO A 26 2.21 -5.64 2.75
C PRO A 26 3.03 -5.05 3.90
N SER A 27 3.73 -5.85 4.69
CA SER A 27 4.58 -5.29 5.76
C SER A 27 5.80 -4.58 5.16
N TRP A 28 6.43 -5.21 4.16
CA TRP A 28 7.61 -4.64 3.51
C TRP A 28 7.37 -3.28 2.88
N ILE A 29 6.28 -3.16 2.11
CA ILE A 29 5.96 -1.91 1.40
C ILE A 29 5.48 -0.81 2.35
N TYR A 30 4.87 -1.16 3.48
CA TYR A 30 4.51 -0.20 4.52
C TYR A 30 5.76 0.50 5.06
N ASP A 31 6.75 -0.28 5.46
CA ASP A 31 7.98 0.24 6.07
C ASP A 31 8.75 1.15 5.11
N ARG A 32 8.77 0.80 3.82
CA ARG A 32 9.35 1.67 2.78
C ARG A 32 8.61 2.99 2.62
N LEU A 33 7.28 2.96 2.53
CA LEU A 33 6.49 4.19 2.39
C LEU A 33 6.65 5.12 3.59
N ASP A 34 6.66 4.55 4.80
CA ASP A 34 6.79 5.28 6.06
C ASP A 34 8.16 5.96 6.18
N GLN A 35 9.21 5.29 5.70
CA GLN A 35 10.59 5.81 5.65
C GLN A 35 10.83 6.78 4.47
N GLY A 36 9.84 6.98 3.60
CA GLY A 36 9.98 7.82 2.41
C GLY A 36 10.88 7.22 1.33
N GLU A 37 11.12 5.92 1.37
CA GLU A 37 11.93 5.20 0.38
C GLU A 37 11.17 5.01 -0.94
N ASP A 38 11.92 4.92 -2.06
CA ASP A 38 11.33 4.54 -3.35
C ASP A 38 10.88 3.07 -3.31
N MET A 39 9.80 2.74 -4.01
CA MET A 39 9.13 1.44 -3.97
C MET A 39 9.81 0.38 -4.85
N GLU A 40 10.90 0.72 -5.54
CA GLU A 40 11.65 -0.18 -6.44
C GLU A 40 10.75 -0.90 -7.46
N LEU A 41 9.73 -0.21 -7.97
CA LEU A 41 8.73 -0.79 -8.90
C LEU A 41 9.18 -0.78 -10.39
N GLY A 42 10.45 -0.49 -10.63
CA GLY A 42 11.05 -0.34 -11.96
C GLY A 42 10.94 1.09 -12.49
N ASP A 43 11.05 1.23 -13.81
CA ASP A 43 10.96 2.53 -14.49
C ASP A 43 9.49 2.93 -14.62
N ILE A 44 9.04 3.82 -13.74
CA ILE A 44 7.67 4.35 -13.68
C ILE A 44 7.72 5.88 -13.68
N SER A 45 6.77 6.50 -14.39
CA SER A 45 6.62 7.95 -14.44
C SER A 45 6.23 8.54 -13.08
N ASP A 46 6.46 9.83 -12.88
CA ASP A 46 6.09 10.52 -11.63
C ASP A 46 4.58 10.47 -11.36
N ASP A 47 3.75 10.53 -12.40
CA ASP A 47 2.30 10.39 -12.30
C ASP A 47 1.90 8.98 -11.82
N GLU A 48 2.58 7.94 -12.31
CA GLU A 48 2.38 6.57 -11.84
C GLU A 48 2.83 6.40 -10.38
N LYS A 49 3.95 7.01 -9.97
CA LYS A 49 4.40 7.02 -8.57
C LYS A 49 3.34 7.61 -7.64
N VAL A 50 2.75 8.74 -8.03
CA VAL A 50 1.66 9.38 -7.29
C VAL A 50 0.44 8.46 -7.19
N MET A 51 0.06 7.81 -8.29
CA MET A 51 -1.06 6.87 -8.32
C MET A 51 -0.81 5.64 -7.43
N LEU A 52 0.38 5.04 -7.51
CA LEU A 52 0.76 3.88 -6.72
C LEU A 52 0.78 4.20 -5.22
N ARG A 53 1.36 5.33 -4.83
CA ARG A 53 1.34 5.79 -3.43
C ARG A 53 -0.09 5.92 -2.91
N LYS A 54 -0.97 6.53 -3.71
CA LYS A 54 -2.40 6.67 -3.38
C LYS A 54 -3.11 5.32 -3.23
N MET A 55 -2.86 4.39 -4.15
CA MET A 55 -3.40 3.03 -4.12
C MET A 55 -2.94 2.28 -2.87
N ILE A 56 -1.67 2.41 -2.49
CA ILE A 56 -1.07 1.75 -1.32
C ILE A 56 -1.62 2.31 -0.01
N ILE A 57 -1.73 3.64 0.13
CA ILE A 57 -2.32 4.26 1.32
C ILE A 57 -3.77 3.80 1.50
N THR A 58 -4.56 3.87 0.42
CA THR A 58 -5.97 3.42 0.42
C THR A 58 -6.07 1.94 0.77
N ALA A 59 -5.19 1.14 0.19
CA ALA A 59 -5.04 -0.28 0.49
C ALA A 59 -4.83 -0.51 2.00
N PHE A 60 -3.89 0.18 2.63
CA PHE A 60 -3.60 0.01 4.05
C PHE A 60 -4.77 0.39 4.96
N TRP A 61 -5.57 1.40 4.58
CA TRP A 61 -6.81 1.71 5.28
C TRP A 61 -7.83 0.56 5.20
N CYS A 62 -7.93 -0.10 4.05
CA CYS A 62 -8.87 -1.22 3.85
C CYS A 62 -8.52 -2.51 4.62
N ILE A 63 -7.25 -2.70 5.00
CA ILE A 63 -6.78 -3.91 5.68
C ILE A 63 -6.54 -3.72 7.18
N GLN A 64 -6.98 -2.59 7.75
CA GLN A 64 -6.89 -2.35 9.19
C GLN A 64 -7.52 -3.50 9.99
N LEU A 65 -6.92 -3.82 11.15
CA LEU A 65 -7.34 -4.96 11.94
C LEU A 65 -8.78 -4.77 12.46
N LEU A 66 -9.05 -3.58 13.00
CA LEU A 66 -10.38 -3.20 13.48
C LEU A 66 -11.28 -2.82 12.31
N SER A 67 -12.48 -3.37 12.29
CA SER A 67 -13.48 -3.09 11.25
C SER A 67 -13.95 -1.63 11.26
N SER A 68 -13.94 -0.98 12.43
CA SER A 68 -14.29 0.44 12.60
C SER A 68 -13.34 1.38 11.86
N ASP A 69 -12.10 0.96 11.67
CA ASP A 69 -11.04 1.80 11.10
C ASP A 69 -10.98 1.64 9.58
N ARG A 70 -11.65 0.61 9.04
CA ARG A 70 -11.75 0.41 7.60
C ARG A 70 -12.72 1.42 6.99
N PRO A 71 -12.34 2.10 5.91
CA PRO A 71 -13.23 3.00 5.19
C PRO A 71 -14.37 2.23 4.51
N SER A 72 -15.52 2.88 4.36
CA SER A 72 -16.57 2.39 3.47
C SER A 72 -16.11 2.46 2.01
N MET A 73 -16.70 1.67 1.11
CA MET A 73 -16.36 1.71 -0.32
C MET A 73 -16.53 3.10 -0.95
N ASN A 74 -17.52 3.88 -0.52
CA ASN A 74 -17.66 5.26 -0.96
C ASN A 74 -16.48 6.14 -0.53
N LYS A 75 -15.94 5.94 0.67
CA LYS A 75 -14.74 6.64 1.13
C LYS A 75 -13.50 6.16 0.37
N VAL A 76 -13.39 4.86 0.08
CA VAL A 76 -12.31 4.29 -0.76
C VAL A 76 -12.27 4.95 -2.13
N LEU A 77 -13.42 5.10 -2.82
CA LEU A 77 -13.49 5.77 -4.11
C LEU A 77 -13.01 7.23 -4.02
N LYS A 78 -13.50 7.98 -3.02
CA LYS A 78 -13.06 9.36 -2.77
C LYS A 78 -11.55 9.44 -2.52
N MET A 79 -10.98 8.50 -1.77
CA MET A 79 -9.54 8.46 -1.52
C MET A 79 -8.76 8.25 -2.81
N LEU A 80 -9.20 7.35 -3.70
CA LEU A 80 -8.56 7.09 -5.00
C LEU A 80 -8.68 8.28 -5.97
N GLU A 81 -9.76 9.04 -5.90
CA GLU A 81 -10.00 10.23 -6.72
C GLU A 81 -9.29 11.47 -6.17
N SER A 82 -9.04 11.54 -4.85
CA SER A 82 -8.42 12.69 -4.18
C SER A 82 -6.92 12.87 -4.46
N ASN A 83 -6.38 14.05 -4.17
CA ASN A 83 -4.93 14.30 -4.23
C ASN A 83 -4.20 13.46 -3.17
N VAL A 84 -3.05 12.88 -3.54
CA VAL A 84 -2.26 12.01 -2.65
C VAL A 84 -1.79 12.75 -1.39
N GLU A 85 -1.54 14.05 -1.48
CA GLU A 85 -1.11 14.93 -0.39
C GLU A 85 -2.17 15.07 0.71
N LEU A 86 -3.44 14.78 0.39
CA LEU A 86 -4.55 14.80 1.36
C LEU A 86 -4.71 13.46 2.09
N LEU A 87 -3.97 12.43 1.69
CA LEU A 87 -4.06 11.10 2.28
C LEU A 87 -3.00 10.91 3.35
N GLU A 88 -3.44 10.54 4.54
CA GLU A 88 -2.57 10.17 5.65
C GLU A 88 -2.31 8.66 5.65
N MET A 89 -1.08 8.28 6.02
CA MET A 89 -0.73 6.89 6.27
C MET A 89 -1.53 6.37 7.47
N PRO A 90 -2.26 5.26 7.34
CA PRO A 90 -2.91 4.63 8.48
C PRO A 90 -1.88 3.99 9.41
N PRO A 91 -2.26 3.65 10.66
CA PRO A 91 -1.40 2.87 11.53
C PRO A 91 -1.05 1.51 10.89
N LYS A 92 0.12 0.97 11.26
CA LYS A 92 0.59 -0.31 10.73
C LYS A 92 -0.44 -1.40 11.08
N PRO A 93 -1.03 -2.08 10.08
CA PRO A 93 -2.13 -3.02 10.35
C PRO A 93 -1.69 -4.26 11.12
N PHE A 94 -0.39 -4.55 11.15
CA PHE A 94 0.18 -5.79 11.66
C PHE A 94 1.17 -5.42 12.79
N HIS A 95 0.64 -5.36 14.01
CA HIS A 95 1.43 -5.34 15.24
C HIS A 95 1.56 -6.75 15.80
#